data_AF-A0AA34XP29-F1
#
_entry.id   AF-A0AA34XP29-F1
#
_cell.length_a   1.000
_cell.length_b   1.000
_cell.length_c   1.000
_cell.angle_alpha   90.00
_cell.angle_beta   90.00
_cell.angle_gamma   90.00
#
_symmetry.space_group_name_H-M   'P 1'
#
loop_
_entity.id
_entity.type
_entity.pdbx_description
1 polymer ?
#
loop_
_entity_poly.entity_id
_entity_poly.type
_entity_poly.pdbx_seq_one_letter_code
_entity_poly.pdbx_strand_id
1 'polypeptide(L)'
;MNAQMKAERNKRADILEAEGVRQAEILKAEGHKQSEILKAEGQKQAAILQAEARERAAEAEAKATEMVSTAIAQGDMQAVNYFIAQGYTDALKSIGQAENGKIIMLPLEATGLMGSVAGIAEMFAHKNDKDSKD
;
A
#
# COMPACT_ATOMS: atom_id res chain seq x y z
N MET A 1 0.42 -28.02 74.68
CA MET A 1 0.94 -26.73 74.13
C MET A 1 1.57 -26.86 72.74
N ASN A 2 2.36 -27.90 72.40
CA ASN A 2 3.00 -28.04 71.07
C ASN A 2 2.05 -28.05 69.85
N ALA A 3 0.87 -28.67 69.96
CA ALA A 3 -0.09 -28.71 68.85
C ALA A 3 -0.71 -27.35 68.50
N GLN A 4 -0.93 -26.48 69.49
CA GLN A 4 -1.49 -25.15 69.29
C GLN A 4 -0.48 -24.23 68.58
N MET A 5 0.80 -24.29 68.97
CA MET A 5 1.85 -23.52 68.29
C MET A 5 2.04 -23.94 66.83
N LYS A 6 1.94 -25.25 66.52
CA LYS A 6 1.98 -25.74 65.14
C LYS A 6 0.78 -25.27 64.32
N ALA A 7 -0.42 -25.30 64.91
CA ALA A 7 -1.63 -24.83 64.25
C ALA A 7 -1.58 -23.32 63.95
N GLU A 8 -1.08 -22.51 64.88
CA GLU A 8 -0.94 -21.07 64.67
C GLU A 8 0.09 -20.73 63.59
N ARG A 9 1.21 -21.46 63.54
CA ARG A 9 2.21 -21.30 62.49
C ARG A 9 1.67 -21.66 61.11
N ASN A 10 0.93 -22.76 61.01
CA ASN A 10 0.29 -23.15 59.74
C ASN A 10 -0.74 -22.08 59.31
N LYS A 11 -1.58 -21.62 60.24
CA LYS A 11 -2.55 -20.54 59.95
C LYS A 11 -1.87 -19.27 59.45
N ARG A 12 -0.74 -18.87 60.03
CA ARG A 12 0.04 -17.70 59.56
C ARG A 12 0.66 -17.93 58.19
N ALA A 13 1.15 -19.13 57.92
CA ALA A 13 1.69 -19.49 56.61
C ALA A 13 0.60 -19.42 55.52
N ASP A 14 -0.58 -20.00 55.79
CA ASP A 14 -1.71 -19.99 54.85
C ASP A 14 -2.21 -18.56 54.57
N ILE A 15 -2.27 -17.71 55.60
CA ILE A 15 -2.63 -16.29 55.44
C ILE A 15 -1.61 -15.56 54.56
N LEU A 16 -0.31 -15.76 54.83
CA LEU A 16 0.75 -15.09 54.08
C LEU A 16 0.80 -15.56 52.62
N GLU A 17 0.53 -16.84 52.37
CA GLU A 17 0.39 -17.37 51.01
C GLU A 17 -0.81 -16.76 50.29
N ALA A 18 -1.98 -16.70 50.94
CA ALA A 18 -3.18 -16.08 50.38
C ALA A 18 -2.99 -14.59 50.09
N GLU A 19 -2.31 -13.85 50.98
CA GLU A 19 -1.93 -12.46 50.77
C GLU A 19 -0.96 -12.32 49.58
N GLY A 20 0.02 -13.21 49.46
CA GLY A 20 0.94 -13.24 48.32
C GLY A 20 0.23 -13.48 46.98
N VAL A 21 -0.70 -14.43 46.93
CA VAL A 21 -1.52 -14.70 45.74
C VAL A 21 -2.34 -13.47 45.37
N ARG A 22 -3.04 -12.88 46.35
CA ARG A 22 -3.84 -11.67 46.13
C ARG A 22 -2.99 -10.50 45.62
N GLN A 23 -1.82 -10.27 46.21
CA GLN A 23 -0.92 -9.21 45.78
C GLN A 23 -0.42 -9.45 44.34
N ALA A 24 -0.10 -10.68 43.99
CA ALA A 24 0.33 -11.04 42.64
C ALA A 24 -0.79 -10.84 41.61
N GLU A 25 -2.04 -11.18 41.94
CA GLU A 25 -3.20 -10.94 41.06
C GLU A 25 -3.46 -9.44 40.85
N ILE A 26 -3.35 -8.63 41.91
CA ILE A 26 -3.47 -7.18 41.81
C ILE A 26 -2.40 -6.61 40.88
N LEU A 27 -1.13 -6.98 41.10
CA LEU A 27 -0.01 -6.51 40.27
C LEU A 27 -0.17 -6.91 38.80
N LYS A 28 -0.66 -8.13 38.52
CA LYS A 28 -0.98 -8.56 37.16
C LYS A 28 -2.09 -7.69 36.55
N ALA A 29 -3.19 -7.47 37.27
CA ALA A 29 -4.29 -6.66 36.79
C ALA A 29 -3.89 -5.21 36.53
N GLU A 30 -3.08 -4.62 37.41
CA GLU A 30 -2.52 -3.28 37.24
C GLU A 30 -1.58 -3.21 36.03
N GLY A 31 -0.71 -4.20 35.86
CA GLY A 31 0.17 -4.30 34.69
C GLY A 31 -0.61 -4.42 33.38
N HIS A 32 -1.67 -5.23 33.36
CA HIS A 32 -2.57 -5.34 32.20
C HIS A 32 -3.25 -4.01 31.88
N LYS A 33 -3.85 -3.37 32.89
CA LYS A 33 -4.49 -2.06 32.73
C LYS A 33 -3.51 -1.01 32.18
N GLN A 34 -2.31 -0.94 32.76
CA GLN A 34 -1.31 0.03 32.32
C GLN A 34 -0.83 -0.27 30.90
N SER A 35 -0.65 -1.54 30.53
CA SER A 35 -0.30 -1.95 29.18
C SER A 35 -1.37 -1.53 28.16
N GLU A 36 -2.65 -1.72 28.47
CA GLU A 36 -3.76 -1.32 27.59
C GLU A 36 -3.83 0.19 27.41
N ILE A 37 -3.61 0.96 28.48
CA ILE A 37 -3.56 2.44 28.43
C ILE A 37 -2.42 2.88 27.51
N LEU A 38 -1.21 2.38 27.73
CA LEU A 38 -0.04 2.73 26.91
C LEU A 38 -0.24 2.37 25.44
N LYS A 39 -0.89 1.22 25.17
CA LYS A 39 -1.22 0.82 23.81
C LYS A 39 -2.22 1.77 23.16
N ALA A 40 -3.27 2.16 23.88
CA ALA A 40 -4.27 3.10 23.38
C ALA A 40 -3.68 4.50 23.13
N GLU A 41 -2.82 4.99 24.03
CA GLU A 41 -2.11 6.26 23.88
C GLU A 41 -1.17 6.23 22.67
N GLY A 42 -0.40 5.14 22.50
CA GLY A 42 0.46 4.96 21.34
C GLY A 42 -0.32 4.95 20.03
N GLN A 43 -1.47 4.27 19.99
CA GLN A 43 -2.35 4.26 18.81
C GLN A 43 -2.92 5.64 18.50
N LYS A 44 -3.37 6.37 19.52
CA LYS A 44 -3.85 7.75 19.36
C LYS A 44 -2.76 8.65 18.80
N GLN A 45 -1.55 8.58 19.35
CA GLN A 45 -0.43 9.41 18.91
C GLN A 45 0.00 9.07 17.49
N ALA A 46 0.05 7.77 17.15
CA ALA A 46 0.30 7.34 15.78
C ALA A 46 -0.75 7.87 14.79
N ALA A 47 -2.03 7.82 15.15
CA ALA A 47 -3.10 8.34 14.31
C ALA A 47 -3.01 9.86 14.11
N ILE A 48 -2.65 10.62 15.15
CA ILE A 48 -2.41 12.06 15.05
C ILE A 48 -1.25 12.35 14.10
N LEU A 49 -0.10 11.70 14.30
CA LEU A 49 1.07 11.89 13.44
C LEU A 49 0.77 11.54 11.97
N GLN A 50 -0.03 10.49 11.74
CA GLN A 50 -0.45 10.12 10.40
C GLN A 50 -1.40 11.17 9.77
N ALA A 51 -2.32 11.72 10.56
CA ALA A 51 -3.20 12.79 10.11
C ALA A 51 -2.43 14.06 9.76
N GLU A 52 -1.51 14.50 10.63
CA GLU A 52 -0.63 15.65 10.37
C GLU A 52 0.24 15.44 9.14
N ALA A 53 0.76 14.22 8.93
CA ALA A 53 1.55 13.92 7.75
C ALA A 53 0.71 14.04 6.46
N ARG A 54 -0.55 13.58 6.48
CA ARG A 54 -1.47 13.73 5.35
C ARG A 54 -1.85 15.19 5.10
N GLU A 55 -2.09 15.95 6.16
CA GLU A 55 -2.39 17.39 6.06
C GLU A 55 -1.22 18.14 5.42
N ARG A 56 0.01 17.95 5.93
CA ARG A 56 1.21 18.56 5.32
C ARG A 56 1.43 18.12 3.87
N ALA A 57 1.16 16.86 3.54
CA ALA A 57 1.27 16.37 2.18
C ALA A 57 0.26 17.06 1.24
N ALA A 58 -1.00 17.19 1.69
CA ALA A 58 -2.06 17.87 0.95
C ALA A 58 -1.77 19.37 0.78
N GLU A 59 -1.26 20.05 1.82
CA GLU A 59 -0.82 21.44 1.72
C GLU A 59 0.33 21.61 0.73
N ALA A 60 1.30 20.70 0.74
CA ALA A 60 2.42 20.72 -0.20
C ALA A 60 1.94 20.52 -1.65
N GLU A 61 1.01 19.60 -1.87
CA GLU A 61 0.39 19.36 -3.18
C GLU A 61 -0.44 20.56 -3.66
N ALA A 62 -1.24 21.15 -2.77
CA ALA A 62 -2.00 22.36 -3.07
C ALA A 62 -1.08 23.51 -3.47
N LYS A 63 0.01 23.73 -2.72
CA LYS A 63 1.01 24.75 -3.03
C LYS A 63 1.75 24.47 -4.33
N ALA A 64 2.10 23.21 -4.61
CA ALA A 64 2.70 22.82 -5.88
C ALA A 64 1.75 23.13 -7.05
N THR A 65 0.46 22.79 -6.90
CA THR A 65 -0.58 23.07 -7.89
C THR A 65 -0.77 24.57 -8.11
N GLU A 66 -0.77 25.36 -7.04
CA GLU A 66 -0.87 26.82 -7.11
C GLU A 66 0.35 27.44 -7.82
N MET A 67 1.56 26.97 -7.50
CA MET A 67 2.79 27.43 -8.17
C MET A 67 2.76 27.13 -9.66
N VAL A 68 2.33 25.93 -10.05
CA VAL A 68 2.16 25.56 -11.46
C VAL A 68 1.08 26.41 -12.11
N SER A 69 -0.09 26.56 -11.49
CA SER A 69 -1.18 27.40 -12.01
C SER A 69 -0.75 28.86 -12.21
N THR A 70 0.05 29.39 -11.28
CA THR A 70 0.60 30.74 -11.36
C THR A 70 1.61 30.87 -12.49
N ALA A 71 2.51 29.89 -12.65
CA ALA A 71 3.47 29.86 -13.76
C ALA A 71 2.76 29.76 -15.13
N ILE A 72 1.67 28.99 -15.22
CA ILE A 72 0.82 28.91 -16.41
C ILE A 72 0.16 30.27 -16.69
N ALA A 73 -0.41 30.91 -15.68
CA ALA A 73 -1.08 32.21 -15.82
C ALA A 73 -0.13 33.35 -16.16
N GLN A 74 1.15 33.26 -15.76
CA GLN A 74 2.20 34.22 -16.08
C GLN A 74 2.73 34.11 -17.52
N GLY A 75 2.26 33.12 -18.30
CA GLY A 75 2.25 33.23 -19.76
C GLY A 75 3.30 32.43 -20.54
N ASP A 76 3.92 31.40 -19.96
CA ASP A 76 4.78 30.50 -20.73
C ASP A 76 4.05 29.19 -21.10
N MET A 77 3.35 29.19 -22.23
CA MET A 77 2.70 27.97 -22.76
C MET A 77 3.70 26.84 -23.07
N GLN A 78 5.00 27.12 -23.21
CA GLN A 78 6.02 26.07 -23.36
C GLN A 78 6.25 25.33 -22.04
N ALA A 79 6.17 26.02 -20.90
CA ALA A 79 6.28 25.39 -19.57
C ALA A 79 5.12 24.42 -19.30
N VAL A 80 3.90 24.74 -19.78
CA VAL A 80 2.73 23.85 -19.68
C VAL A 80 2.99 22.54 -20.44
N ASN A 81 3.53 22.62 -21.66
CA ASN A 81 3.86 21.45 -22.46
C ASN A 81 4.95 20.58 -21.79
N TYR A 82 5.91 21.22 -21.11
CA TYR A 82 6.93 20.50 -20.33
C TYR A 82 6.30 19.73 -19.15
N PHE A 83 5.40 20.35 -18.38
CA PHE A 83 4.72 19.66 -17.26
C PHE A 83 3.80 18.53 -17.72
N ILE A 84 3.08 18.71 -18.84
CA ILE A 84 2.28 17.64 -19.45
C ILE A 84 3.18 16.49 -19.90
N ALA A 85 4.31 16.78 -20.57
CA ALA A 85 5.26 15.76 -21.00
C ALA A 85 5.86 15.01 -19.80
N GLN A 86 6.17 15.70 -18.70
CA GLN A 86 6.66 15.08 -17.48
C GLN A 86 5.60 14.15 -16.85
N GLY A 87 4.36 14.62 -16.66
CA GLY A 87 3.27 13.80 -16.14
C GLY A 87 2.96 12.59 -17.04
N TYR A 88 3.03 12.76 -18.36
CA TYR A 88 2.87 11.67 -19.32
C TYR A 88 4.00 10.63 -19.23
N THR A 89 5.24 11.08 -19.03
CA THR A 89 6.41 10.21 -18.87
C THR A 89 6.35 9.43 -17.56
N ASP A 90 5.93 10.08 -16.47
CA ASP A 90 5.74 9.42 -15.18
C ASP A 90 4.62 8.38 -15.24
N ALA A 91 3.50 8.71 -15.89
CA ALA A 91 2.42 7.75 -16.12
C ALA A 91 2.89 6.53 -16.94
N LEU A 92 3.67 6.74 -18.00
CA LEU A 92 4.27 5.65 -18.79
C LEU A 92 5.22 4.78 -17.96
N LYS A 93 6.02 5.40 -17.08
CA LYS A 93 6.89 4.68 -16.15
C LYS A 93 6.09 3.84 -15.17
N SER A 94 5.01 4.38 -14.61
CA SER A 94 4.10 3.64 -13.72
C SER A 94 3.45 2.45 -14.43
N ILE A 95 3.04 2.62 -15.70
CA ILE A 95 2.48 1.54 -16.53
C ILE A 95 3.54 0.47 -16.83
N GLY A 96 4.77 0.88 -17.16
CA GLY A 96 5.88 -0.04 -17.46
C GLY A 96 6.42 -0.79 -16.24
N GLN A 97 6.23 -0.26 -15.03
CA GLN A 97 6.66 -0.88 -13.77
C GLN A 97 5.56 -1.72 -13.09
N ALA A 98 4.33 -1.69 -13.60
CA ALA A 98 3.24 -2.47 -13.04
C ALA A 98 3.45 -3.97 -13.35
N GLU A 99 3.70 -4.80 -12.33
CA GLU A 99 3.95 -6.24 -12.44
C GLU A 99 2.83 -7.04 -13.12
N ASN A 100 1.61 -6.49 -13.09
CA ASN A 100 0.36 -7.05 -13.62
C ASN A 100 -0.21 -6.26 -14.80
N GLY A 101 0.51 -5.22 -15.28
CA GLY A 101 0.19 -4.54 -16.52
C GLY A 101 0.44 -5.51 -17.67
N LYS A 102 -0.62 -5.94 -18.37
CA LYS A 102 -0.47 -6.70 -19.62
C LYS A 102 0.20 -5.78 -20.65
N ILE A 103 1.53 -5.67 -20.62
CA ILE A 103 2.30 -5.03 -21.67
C ILE A 103 2.17 -5.94 -22.88
N ILE A 104 1.19 -5.65 -23.74
CA ILE A 104 1.07 -6.29 -25.04
C ILE A 104 2.18 -5.65 -25.89
N MET A 105 3.38 -6.22 -25.81
CA MET A 105 4.43 -5.94 -26.79
C MET A 105 3.98 -6.57 -28.09
N LEU A 106 3.33 -5.79 -28.96
CA LEU A 106 3.08 -6.21 -30.33
C LEU A 106 4.43 -6.15 -31.04
N PRO A 107 5.05 -7.30 -31.40
CA PRO A 107 6.27 -7.26 -32.19
C PRO A 107 5.91 -6.58 -33.52
N LEU A 108 6.68 -5.58 -33.95
CA LEU A 108 6.51 -5.00 -35.30
C LEU A 108 6.70 -6.06 -36.40
N GLU A 109 7.40 -7.16 -36.08
CA GLU A 109 7.50 -8.37 -36.91
C GLU A 109 6.14 -9.08 -37.11
N ALA A 110 5.21 -8.96 -36.16
CA ALA A 110 3.91 -9.63 -36.23
C ALA A 110 2.96 -8.98 -37.25
N THR A 111 3.08 -7.66 -37.48
CA THR A 111 2.34 -7.01 -38.59
C THR A 111 2.88 -7.45 -39.94
N GLY A 112 4.20 -7.67 -40.06
CA GLY A 112 4.83 -8.26 -41.24
C GLY A 112 4.38 -9.70 -41.50
N LEU A 113 4.28 -10.54 -40.47
CA LEU A 113 3.77 -11.91 -40.60
C LEU A 113 2.27 -11.98 -40.93
N MET A 114 1.45 -11.09 -40.36
CA MET A 114 0.04 -11.00 -40.74
C MET A 114 -0.13 -10.54 -42.20
N GLY A 115 0.70 -9.59 -42.65
CA GLY A 115 0.72 -9.15 -44.04
C GLY A 115 1.17 -10.25 -45.02
N SER A 116 2.16 -11.07 -44.65
CA SER A 116 2.61 -12.17 -45.50
C SER A 116 1.59 -13.32 -45.57
N VAL A 117 0.91 -13.64 -44.46
CA VAL A 117 -0.20 -14.61 -44.47
C VAL A 117 -1.37 -14.11 -45.30
N ALA A 118 -1.72 -12.82 -45.20
CA ALA A 118 -2.75 -12.21 -46.04
C ALA A 118 -2.36 -12.21 -47.53
N GLY A 119 -1.13 -11.85 -47.87
CA GLY A 119 -0.64 -11.87 -49.26
C GLY A 119 -0.55 -13.28 -49.84
N ILE A 120 -0.17 -14.28 -49.04
CA ILE A 120 -0.19 -15.69 -49.45
C ILE A 120 -1.63 -16.17 -49.64
N ALA A 121 -2.54 -15.83 -48.72
CA ALA A 121 -3.97 -16.15 -48.86
C ALA A 121 -4.59 -15.51 -50.11
N GLU A 122 -4.23 -14.28 -50.43
CA GLU A 122 -4.66 -13.58 -51.64
C GLU A 122 -4.11 -14.27 -52.90
N MET A 123 -2.85 -14.72 -52.89
CA MET A 123 -2.28 -15.53 -53.98
C MET A 123 -2.98 -16.88 -54.17
N PHE A 124 -3.37 -17.56 -53.08
CA PHE A 124 -4.14 -18.80 -53.15
C PHE A 124 -5.59 -18.58 -53.60
N ALA A 125 -6.23 -17.49 -53.18
CA ALA A 125 -7.55 -17.09 -53.64
C ALA A 125 -7.54 -16.76 -55.14
N HIS A 126 -6.51 -16.05 -55.62
CA HIS A 126 -6.36 -15.68 -57.03
C HIS A 126 -6.08 -16.89 -57.94
N LYS A 127 -5.51 -17.97 -57.38
CA LYS A 127 -5.27 -19.23 -58.10
C LYS A 127 -6.54 -20.06 -58.24
N ASN A 128 -7.37 -20.12 -57.21
CA ASN A 128 -8.67 -20.80 -57.27
C ASN A 128 -9.66 -20.13 -58.24
N ASP A 129 -9.54 -18.83 -58.48
CA ASP A 129 -10.39 -18.11 -59.43
C ASP A 129 -10.02 -18.38 -60.90
N LYS A 130 -8.77 -18.81 -61.19
CA LYS A 130 -8.30 -19.16 -62.54
C LYS A 130 -8.63 -20.59 -62.95
N ASP A 131 -8.73 -21.54 -62.01
CA ASP A 131 -9.05 -22.94 -62.31
C ASP A 131 -10.57 -23.20 -62.50
N SER A 132 -11.44 -22.20 -62.29
CA SER A 132 -12.90 -22.34 -62.51
C SER A 132 -13.40 -21.89 -63.89
N LYS A 133 -12.49 -21.51 -64.81
CA LYS A 133 -12.83 -20.92 -66.11
C LYS A 133 -12.26 -21.66 -67.35
N ASP A 134 -11.85 -22.92 -67.22
CA ASP A 134 -11.61 -23.82 -68.35
C ASP A 134 -12.68 -24.93 -68.42
#